data_AF-A0A426QXK6-F1
#
_entry.id   AF-A0A426QXK6-F1
#
_cell.length_a   1.000
_cell.length_b   1.000
_cell.length_c   1.000
_cell.angle_alpha   90.00
_cell.angle_beta   90.00
_cell.angle_gamma   90.00
#
_symmetry.space_group_name_H-M   'P 1'
#
loop_
_entity.id
_entity.type
_entity.pdbx_description
1 polymer ?
#
loop_
_entity_poly.entity_id
_entity_poly.type
_entity_poly.pdbx_seq_one_letter_code
_entity_poly.pdbx_strand_id
1 'polypeptide(L)' 'MTSVQDSTAQGSAATPDIHTTAGKLADLRSRREAAMAPSGEAAIEKVHAKGKLTARERILALL' A
#
# COMPACT_ATOMS: atom_id res chain seq x y z
N MET A 1 -16.35 13.62 33.40
CA MET A 1 -15.36 14.39 32.61
C MET A 1 -14.34 13.41 32.07
N THR A 2 -14.59 12.83 30.90
CA THR A 2 -13.61 11.95 30.25
C THR A 2 -12.75 12.84 29.37
N SER A 3 -11.51 13.10 29.78
CA SER A 3 -10.58 13.92 29.02
C SER A 3 -10.30 13.25 27.68
N VAL A 4 -10.73 13.88 26.59
CA VAL A 4 -10.15 13.63 25.27
C VAL A 4 -8.75 14.20 25.33
N GLN A 5 -7.76 13.31 25.49
CA GLN A 5 -6.36 13.68 25.35
C GLN A 5 -6.11 13.98 23.88
N ASP A 6 -5.89 15.26 23.57
CA ASP A 6 -5.29 15.71 22.33
C ASP A 6 -3.93 15.00 22.16
N SER A 7 -3.83 14.14 21.15
CA SER A 7 -2.58 13.47 20.78
C SER A 7 -1.59 14.50 20.26
N THR A 8 -0.83 15.12 21.16
CA THR A 8 0.26 16.03 20.84
C THR A 8 1.46 15.25 20.31
N ALA A 9 1.72 15.41 19.02
CA ALA A 9 3.04 15.54 18.40
C ALA A 9 4.17 14.63 18.93
N GLN A 10 4.21 13.39 18.47
CA GLN A 10 5.45 12.59 18.43
C GLN A 10 5.62 11.96 17.04
N GLY A 11 5.88 12.81 16.04
CA GLY A 11 6.34 12.37 14.73
C GLY A 11 7.82 12.03 14.78
N SER A 12 8.18 10.81 15.17
CA SER A 12 9.47 10.24 14.81
C SER A 12 9.58 10.28 13.28
N ALA A 13 10.68 10.82 12.76
CA ALA A 13 10.89 11.24 11.38
C ALA A 13 10.84 10.13 10.30
N ALA A 14 10.25 8.97 10.58
CA ALA A 14 10.19 7.82 9.67
C ALA A 14 8.77 7.32 9.35
N THR A 15 7.75 7.56 10.19
CA THR A 15 6.40 7.02 9.97
C THR A 15 5.34 8.12 10.07
N PRO A 16 4.53 8.35 9.01
CA PRO A 16 3.43 9.31 9.04
C PRO A 16 2.39 8.96 10.12
N ASP A 17 1.92 9.95 10.88
CA ASP A 17 0.88 9.76 11.89
C ASP A 17 -0.48 9.44 11.25
N ILE A 18 -0.97 8.22 11.47
CA ILE A 18 -2.22 7.68 10.92
C ILE A 18 -3.48 8.43 11.35
N HIS A 19 -3.43 9.22 12.43
CA HIS A 19 -4.58 10.00 12.88
C HIS A 19 -4.73 11.31 12.11
N THR A 20 -3.70 11.73 11.36
CA THR A 20 -3.74 12.91 10.49
C THR A 20 -4.24 12.56 9.09
N THR A 21 -4.80 13.54 8.36
CA THR A 21 -5.18 13.37 6.96
C THR A 21 -3.97 12.97 6.09
N ALA A 22 -2.81 13.58 6.34
CA ALA A 22 -1.59 13.29 5.61
C ALA A 22 -1.10 11.86 5.84
N GLY A 23 -1.15 11.36 7.09
CA GLY A 23 -0.73 9.98 7.38
C GLY A 23 -1.72 8.93 6.90
N LYS A 24 -3.04 9.20 6.92
CA LYS A 24 -4.03 8.34 6.24
C LYS A 24 -3.75 8.22 4.75
N LEU A 25 -3.41 9.33 4.09
CA LEU A 25 -3.05 9.32 2.67
C LEU A 25 -1.77 8.53 2.39
N ALA A 26 -0.77 8.63 3.27
CA ALA A 26 0.46 7.86 3.16
C ALA A 26 0.22 6.35 3.33
N ASP A 27 -0.56 5.95 4.33
CA ASP A 27 -0.94 4.54 4.53
C ASP A 27 -1.72 3.99 3.33
N LEU A 28 -2.67 4.76 2.79
CA LEU A 28 -3.40 4.36 1.58
C LEU A 28 -2.47 4.12 0.38
N ARG A 29 -1.47 4.99 0.17
CA ARG A 29 -0.49 4.85 -0.91
C ARG A 29 0.37 3.61 -0.70
N SER A 30 0.88 3.39 0.51
CA SER A 30 1.66 2.20 0.86
C SER A 30 0.88 0.90 0.58
N ARG A 31 -0.39 0.83 1.02
CA ARG A 31 -1.25 -0.33 0.75
C ARG A 31 -1.52 -0.52 -0.74
N ARG A 32 -1.71 0.58 -1.48
CA ARG A 32 -1.91 0.53 -2.94
C ARG A 32 -0.68 -0.01 -3.66
N GLU A 33 0.53 0.36 -3.22
CA GLU A 33 1.79 -0.16 -3.77
C GLU A 33 1.93 -1.65 -3.46
N ALA A 34 1.73 -2.05 -2.20
CA ALA A 34 1.75 -3.47 -1.79
C ALA A 34 0.74 -4.33 -2.57
N ALA A 35 -0.44 -3.76 -2.89
CA ALA A 35 -1.46 -4.44 -3.68
C ALA A 35 -1.07 -4.70 -5.15
N MET A 36 0.01 -4.10 -5.67
CA MET A 36 0.51 -4.40 -7.01
C MET A 36 1.17 -5.79 -7.08
N ALA A 37 1.81 -6.21 -5.99
CA ALA A 37 2.48 -7.50 -5.86
C ALA A 37 2.07 -8.19 -4.55
N PRO A 38 0.80 -8.59 -4.40
CA PRO A 38 0.26 -9.08 -3.11
C PRO A 38 0.89 -10.40 -2.64
N SER A 39 1.50 -11.15 -3.57
CA SER A 39 2.24 -12.39 -3.29
C SER A 39 3.76 -12.24 -3.50
N GLY A 40 4.24 -11.00 -3.57
CA GLY A 40 5.62 -10.65 -3.89
C GLY A 40 5.97 -10.73 -5.37
N GLU A 41 7.10 -10.12 -5.75
CA GLU A 41 7.59 -10.05 -7.13
C GLU A 41 7.93 -11.43 -7.70
N ALA A 42 8.41 -12.35 -6.86
CA ALA A 42 8.71 -13.72 -7.27
C ALA A 42 7.49 -14.48 -7.82
N ALA A 43 6.27 -14.15 -7.35
CA ALA A 43 5.05 -14.76 -7.88
C ALA A 43 4.74 -14.27 -9.29
N ILE A 44 5.01 -12.99 -9.57
CA ILE A 44 4.84 -12.38 -10.90
C ILE A 44 5.84 -13.02 -11.86
N GLU A 45 7.12 -13.09 -11.47
CA GLU A 45 8.17 -13.71 -12.29
C GLU A 45 7.87 -15.18 -12.62
N LYS A 46 7.35 -15.95 -11.66
CA LYS A 46 6.91 -17.35 -11.91
C LYS A 46 5.79 -17.46 -12.93
N VAL A 47 4.91 -16.46 -13.04
CA VAL A 47 3.83 -16.44 -14.03
C VAL A 47 4.39 -16.08 -15.40
N HIS A 48 5.28 -15.09 -15.46
CA HIS A 48 5.98 -14.69 -16.68
C HIS A 48 6.89 -15.79 -17.24
N ALA A 49 7.59 -16.52 -16.37
CA ALA A 49 8.42 -17.68 -16.75
C ALA A 49 7.59 -18.81 -17.40
N LYS A 50 6.29 -18.88 -17.11
CA LYS A 50 5.34 -19.81 -17.76
C LYS A 50 4.78 -19.27 -19.08
N GLY A 51 5.23 -18.12 -19.56
CA GLY A 51 4.72 -17.44 -20.76
C GLY A 51 3.30 -16.88 -20.58
N LYS A 52 2.86 -16.64 -19.34
CA LYS A 52 1.52 -16.13 -19.04
C LYS A 52 1.60 -14.69 -18.54
N LEU A 53 0.56 -13.92 -18.81
CA LEU A 53 0.33 -12.62 -18.17
C LEU A 53 -0.31 -12.80 -16.79
N THR A 54 0.00 -11.92 -15.85
CA THR A 54 -0.69 -11.79 -14.56
C THR A 54 -2.13 -11.30 -14.75
N ALA A 55 -2.98 -11.44 -13.73
CA ALA A 55 -4.38 -11.00 -13.81
C ALA A 55 -4.51 -9.50 -14.13
N ARG A 56 -3.66 -8.66 -13.52
CA ARG A 56 -3.63 -7.21 -13.78
C ARG A 56 -3.20 -6.90 -15.21
N GLU A 57 -2.15 -7.55 -15.70
CA GLU A 57 -1.66 -7.35 -17.07
C GLU A 57 -2.69 -7.75 -18.12
N ARG A 58 -3.50 -8.77 -17.87
CA ARG A 58 -4.61 -9.14 -18.77
C ARG A 58 -5.67 -8.05 -18.88
N ILE A 59 -5.98 -7.37 -17.77
CA ILE A 59 -6.92 -6.23 -17.78
C ILE A 59 -6.32 -5.07 -18.55
N LEU A 60 -5.04 -4.75 -18.31
CA LEU A 60 -4.34 -3.66 -19.00
C LEU A 60 -4.13 -3.94 -20.50
N ALA A 61 -4.02 -5.20 -20.91
CA ALA A 61 -3.93 -5.55 -22.33
C ALA A 61 -5.27 -5.42 -23.07
N LEU A 62 -6.39 -5.37 -22.33
CA LEU A 62 -7.74 -5.27 -22.88
C LEU A 62 -8.21 -3.81 -23.02
N LEU A 63 -7.78 -2.94 -22.10
CA LEU A 63 -8.16 -1.52 -22.02
C LEU A 63 -7.21 -0.65 -22.84
#